data_AF-A0A7Z0C4E8-F1
#
_entry.id   AF-A0A7Z0C4E8-F1
#
_cell.length_a   1.000
_cell.length_b   1.000
_cell.length_c   1.000
_cell.angle_alpha   90.00
_cell.angle_beta   90.00
_cell.angle_gamma   90.00
#
_symmetry.space_group_name_H-M   'P 1'
#
loop_
_entity.id
_entity.type
_entity.pdbx_description
1 polymer ?
#
loop_
_entity_poly.entity_id
_entity_poly.type
_entity_poly.pdbx_seq_one_letter_code
_entity_poly.pdbx_strand_id
1 'polypeptide(L)'
;MLDRSRSLLLGWGLACLATLALLAFAVTEGWGPLADVDARGGGPDVPYVEAGTRAYDLLRWIELTFGTTGMTVLTIATGLVMLLRGHRRAAVVALVVPGLTALATTWLKVWIGRERPDWQNPEALLESNAFPSGHASSVAALGGVVCVLVLMLVRRATVRRLVYAAVGLVVVGVCLDRVLLGRHFPSDVVGGVLLGAGILLVVLAAYSPLPRSHAQKAEPLPQAVPSTRRLAVVLNPIKVEDVDVFKSTVTGMAREAGWADPTWHLTTVEDPGTGMAEEAAVAGADLVLVCGGDGTVREVCAELAGTGIPVGIVPAGTGNLLARNLDIPLYLRAAIDVGLTGQDRAIDMVEVSGDGIEDSHFMVMAGMGFDAAIMEGVNEDIKKRVGWLAYVLSGLKSLMFPAVKVEISVDGGEFTKHRARTVVVGNVGFLQAGMPLLPDAAIDDGLLDVVILHPKNFFSWIPLAWRVLLKLRHTDELVDRRTGSSVVVRAASETPRQLDGDSIGPGRELRMRCVHGRVLVRVPR
;
A
#
# COMPACT_ATOMS: atom_id res chain seq x y z
N MET A 1 9.23 3.08 -13.25
CA MET A 1 8.21 3.61 -14.17
C MET A 1 7.50 4.83 -13.59
N LEU A 2 7.04 4.80 -12.33
CA LEU A 2 6.31 5.93 -11.73
C LEU A 2 7.19 7.11 -11.23
N ASP A 3 8.46 6.88 -10.93
CA ASP A 3 9.45 7.90 -10.51
C ASP A 3 10.27 8.51 -11.67
N ARG A 4 9.94 8.18 -12.92
CA ARG A 4 10.63 8.77 -14.09
C ARG A 4 10.04 10.16 -14.38
N SER A 5 10.83 11.07 -14.94
CA SER A 5 10.35 12.40 -15.33
C SER A 5 9.14 12.28 -16.27
N ARG A 6 8.15 13.18 -16.11
CA ARG A 6 6.98 13.24 -17.00
C ARG A 6 7.38 13.30 -18.48
N SER A 7 8.48 14.00 -18.78
CA SER A 7 9.06 14.08 -20.13
C SER A 7 9.50 12.74 -20.68
N LEU A 8 10.04 11.83 -19.86
CA LEU A 8 10.46 10.52 -20.31
C LEU A 8 9.26 9.62 -20.63
N LEU A 9 8.22 9.64 -19.79
CA LEU A 9 6.99 8.88 -20.04
C LEU A 9 6.26 9.38 -21.28
N LEU A 10 6.17 10.70 -21.47
CA LEU A 10 5.65 11.30 -22.71
C LEU A 10 6.50 10.91 -23.92
N GLY A 11 7.83 10.96 -23.82
CA GLY A 11 8.73 10.59 -24.92
C GLY A 11 8.50 9.16 -25.40
N TRP A 12 8.43 8.19 -24.48
CA TRP A 12 8.12 6.80 -24.83
C TRP A 12 6.70 6.60 -25.35
N GLY A 13 5.72 7.29 -24.75
CA GLY A 13 4.32 7.24 -25.22
C GLY A 13 4.18 7.76 -26.65
N LEU A 14 4.80 8.90 -26.95
CA LEU A 14 4.84 9.47 -28.31
C LEU A 14 5.62 8.58 -29.28
N ALA A 15 6.72 7.95 -28.85
CA ALA A 15 7.45 7.00 -29.68
C ALA A 15 6.61 5.76 -30.05
N CYS A 16 5.82 5.23 -29.11
CA CYS A 16 4.88 4.14 -29.39
C CYS A 16 3.80 4.58 -30.40
N LEU A 17 3.21 5.76 -30.22
CA LEU A 17 2.16 6.27 -31.10
C LEU A 17 2.69 6.69 -32.49
N ALA A 18 3.91 7.22 -32.57
CA ALA A 18 4.57 7.52 -33.84
C ALA A 18 4.90 6.24 -34.61
N THR A 19 5.41 5.22 -33.92
CA THR A 19 5.64 3.89 -34.52
C THR A 19 4.31 3.28 -35.00
N LEU A 20 3.22 3.43 -34.23
CA LEU A 20 1.90 3.01 -34.66
C LEU A 20 1.43 3.74 -35.93
N ALA A 21 1.64 5.06 -36.02
CA ALA A 21 1.28 5.84 -37.19
C ALA A 21 2.08 5.44 -38.44
N LEU A 22 3.38 5.19 -38.29
CA LEU A 22 4.22 4.65 -39.37
C LEU A 22 3.75 3.27 -39.82
N LEU A 23 3.39 2.40 -38.87
CA LEU A 23 2.83 1.09 -39.17
C LEU A 23 1.48 1.19 -39.88
N ALA A 24 0.59 2.07 -39.42
CA ALA A 24 -0.69 2.32 -40.06
C ALA A 24 -0.51 2.81 -41.51
N PHE A 25 0.42 3.76 -41.73
CA PHE A 25 0.75 4.24 -43.07
C PHE A 25 1.32 3.12 -43.97
N ALA A 26 2.23 2.31 -43.45
CA ALA A 26 2.78 1.18 -44.20
C ALA A 26 1.71 0.13 -44.55
N VAL A 27 0.73 -0.07 -43.67
CA VAL A 27 -0.44 -0.94 -43.92
C VAL A 27 -1.35 -0.35 -44.99
N THR A 28 -1.65 0.96 -44.95
CA THR A 28 -2.53 1.60 -45.93
C THR A 28 -1.91 1.69 -47.33
N GLU A 29 -0.59 1.90 -47.42
CA GLU A 29 0.13 1.97 -48.68
C GLU A 29 0.55 0.60 -49.23
N GLY A 30 0.31 -0.49 -48.48
CA GLY A 30 0.68 -1.84 -48.89
C GLY A 30 2.19 -2.04 -49.05
N TRP A 31 2.99 -1.53 -48.10
CA TRP A 31 4.44 -1.58 -48.19
C TRP A 31 4.98 -3.03 -48.24
N GLY A 32 5.64 -3.39 -49.33
CA GLY A 32 6.06 -4.77 -49.65
C GLY A 32 6.73 -5.56 -48.51
N PRO A 33 7.75 -5.01 -47.81
CA PRO A 33 8.37 -5.71 -46.70
C PRO A 33 7.43 -6.03 -45.54
N LEU A 34 6.44 -5.17 -45.27
CA LEU A 34 5.44 -5.42 -44.23
C LEU A 34 4.42 -6.47 -44.69
N ALA A 35 4.00 -6.38 -45.96
CA ALA A 35 3.12 -7.38 -46.58
C ALA A 35 3.75 -8.78 -46.58
N ASP A 36 5.07 -8.89 -46.81
CA ASP A 36 5.81 -10.16 -46.75
C ASP A 36 5.82 -10.75 -45.32
N VAL A 37 5.97 -9.91 -44.30
CA VAL A 37 5.89 -10.34 -42.89
C VAL A 37 4.50 -10.83 -42.54
N ASP A 38 3.47 -10.10 -42.99
CA ASP A 38 2.09 -10.48 -42.76
C ASP A 38 1.73 -11.79 -43.49
N ALA A 39 2.20 -11.98 -44.72
CA ALA A 39 2.01 -13.21 -45.49
C ALA A 39 2.71 -14.43 -44.86
N ARG A 40 3.90 -14.25 -44.26
CA ARG A 40 4.61 -15.32 -43.54
C ARG A 40 3.98 -15.68 -42.20
N GLY A 41 3.40 -14.70 -41.51
CA GLY A 41 2.72 -14.90 -40.22
C GLY A 41 1.27 -15.35 -40.37
N GLY A 42 0.69 -15.18 -41.55
CA GLY A 42 -0.61 -15.73 -41.88
C GLY A 42 -0.89 -15.61 -43.37
N GLY A 43 -0.65 -16.67 -44.14
CA GLY A 43 -0.95 -16.77 -45.57
C GLY A 43 -1.58 -18.12 -45.90
N PRO A 44 -2.00 -18.36 -47.15
CA PRO A 44 -2.66 -19.61 -47.56
C PRO A 44 -1.82 -20.87 -47.32
N ASP A 45 -0.49 -20.75 -47.24
CA ASP A 45 0.44 -21.86 -47.05
C ASP A 45 0.86 -22.09 -45.58
N VAL A 46 0.35 -21.30 -44.63
CA VAL A 46 0.68 -21.42 -43.20
C VAL A 46 -0.42 -22.24 -42.50
N PRO A 47 -0.13 -23.41 -41.91
CA PRO A 47 -1.15 -24.23 -41.27
C PRO A 47 -1.66 -23.55 -39.99
N TYR A 48 -2.86 -22.99 -40.06
CA TYR A 48 -3.59 -22.51 -38.89
C TYR A 48 -4.03 -23.70 -38.04
N VAL A 49 -4.34 -23.41 -36.77
CA VAL A 49 -4.83 -24.46 -35.88
C VAL A 49 -6.24 -24.86 -36.30
N GLU A 50 -6.37 -26.04 -36.89
CA GLU A 50 -7.64 -26.55 -37.42
C GLU A 50 -8.70 -26.73 -36.34
N ALA A 51 -9.94 -26.39 -36.69
CA ALA A 51 -11.11 -26.59 -35.84
C ALA A 51 -11.28 -28.08 -35.48
N GLY A 52 -11.56 -28.36 -34.21
CA GLY A 52 -11.69 -29.72 -33.67
C GLY A 52 -10.40 -30.29 -33.05
N THR A 53 -9.29 -29.55 -33.09
CA THR A 53 -8.09 -29.88 -32.31
C THR A 53 -8.15 -29.32 -30.89
N ARG A 54 -7.48 -29.98 -29.92
CA ARG A 54 -7.35 -29.45 -28.55
C ARG A 54 -6.66 -28.08 -28.50
N ALA A 55 -5.77 -27.82 -29.44
CA ALA A 55 -5.10 -26.53 -29.57
C ALA A 55 -6.10 -25.44 -29.98
N TYR A 56 -7.02 -25.72 -30.90
CA TYR A 56 -8.08 -24.79 -31.29
C TYR A 56 -9.00 -24.46 -30.12
N ASP A 57 -9.41 -25.45 -29.34
CA ASP A 57 -10.27 -25.24 -28.17
C ASP A 57 -9.61 -24.35 -27.11
N LEU A 58 -8.30 -24.53 -26.89
CA LEU A 58 -7.52 -23.68 -25.99
C LEU A 58 -7.44 -22.24 -26.49
N LEU A 59 -7.11 -22.03 -27.78
CA LEU A 59 -7.04 -20.70 -28.38
C LEU A 59 -8.42 -20.01 -28.37
N ARG A 60 -9.49 -20.74 -28.71
CA ARG A 60 -10.86 -20.23 -28.64
C ARG A 60 -11.30 -19.88 -27.22
N TRP A 61 -10.84 -20.61 -26.21
CA TRP A 61 -11.08 -20.25 -24.81
C TRP A 61 -10.38 -18.93 -24.44
N ILE A 62 -9.16 -18.72 -24.92
CA ILE A 62 -8.43 -17.45 -24.75
C ILE A 62 -9.17 -16.31 -25.48
N GLU A 63 -9.63 -16.53 -26.71
CA GLU A 63 -10.44 -15.58 -27.48
C GLU A 63 -11.67 -15.11 -26.68
N LEU A 64 -12.46 -16.04 -26.16
CA LEU A 64 -13.68 -15.73 -25.42
C LEU A 64 -13.39 -15.04 -24.08
N THR A 65 -12.36 -15.49 -23.37
CA THR A 65 -11.99 -14.95 -22.06
C THR A 65 -11.47 -13.52 -22.14
N PHE A 66 -10.65 -13.22 -23.16
CA PHE A 66 -10.07 -11.90 -23.39
C PHE A 66 -10.81 -11.08 -24.46
N GLY A 67 -12.01 -11.50 -24.83
CA GLY A 67 -12.93 -10.74 -25.66
C GLY A 67 -13.48 -9.50 -24.96
N THR A 68 -14.27 -8.71 -25.69
CA THR A 68 -14.82 -7.43 -25.22
C THR A 68 -15.51 -7.55 -23.87
N THR A 69 -16.37 -8.56 -23.68
CA THR A 69 -17.10 -8.79 -22.44
C THR A 69 -16.16 -9.10 -21.28
N GLY A 70 -15.24 -10.06 -21.46
CA GLY A 70 -14.28 -10.44 -20.43
C GLY A 70 -13.37 -9.28 -20.02
N MET A 71 -12.85 -8.53 -20.99
CA MET A 71 -12.01 -7.36 -20.74
C MET A 71 -12.77 -6.22 -20.06
N THR A 72 -14.06 -6.02 -20.38
CA THR A 72 -14.92 -5.04 -19.72
C THR A 72 -15.14 -5.41 -18.26
N VAL A 73 -15.45 -6.67 -17.97
CA VAL A 73 -15.60 -7.18 -16.60
C VAL A 73 -14.31 -7.01 -15.81
N LEU A 74 -13.16 -7.41 -16.37
CA LEU A 74 -11.86 -7.27 -15.71
C LEU A 74 -11.49 -5.80 -15.44
N THR A 75 -11.80 -4.90 -16.37
CA THR A 75 -11.57 -3.46 -16.23
C THR A 75 -12.41 -2.88 -15.08
N ILE A 76 -13.72 -3.16 -15.07
CA ILE A 76 -14.64 -2.69 -14.03
C ILE A 76 -14.23 -3.27 -12.67
N ALA A 77 -13.94 -4.57 -12.60
CA ALA A 77 -13.51 -5.23 -11.38
C ALA A 77 -12.22 -4.62 -10.83
N THR A 78 -11.23 -4.36 -11.68
CA THR A 78 -9.96 -3.73 -11.28
C THR A 78 -10.19 -2.31 -10.74
N GLY A 79 -10.99 -1.50 -11.43
CA GLY A 79 -11.35 -0.15 -10.98
C GLY A 79 -12.11 -0.15 -9.67
N LEU A 80 -13.10 -1.04 -9.51
CA LEU A 80 -13.90 -1.17 -8.30
C LEU A 80 -13.05 -1.61 -7.10
N VAL A 81 -12.18 -2.61 -7.27
CA VAL A 81 -11.26 -3.04 -6.21
C VAL A 81 -10.35 -1.89 -5.76
N MET A 82 -9.86 -1.06 -6.68
CA MET A 82 -9.06 0.12 -6.34
C MET A 82 -9.87 1.18 -5.59
N LEU A 83 -11.14 1.41 -5.97
CA LEU A 83 -12.04 2.32 -5.25
C LEU A 83 -12.33 1.83 -3.82
N LEU A 84 -12.67 0.55 -3.66
CA LEU A 84 -12.98 -0.06 -2.37
C LEU A 84 -11.77 -0.05 -1.43
N ARG A 85 -10.54 -0.08 -1.97
CA ARG A 85 -9.29 0.07 -1.20
C ARG A 85 -8.87 1.52 -0.97
N GLY A 86 -9.69 2.51 -1.33
CA GLY A 86 -9.40 3.94 -1.12
C GLY A 86 -8.43 4.55 -2.14
N HIS A 87 -7.95 3.79 -3.14
CA HIS A 87 -7.01 4.27 -4.16
C HIS A 87 -7.73 4.93 -5.34
N ARG A 88 -8.41 6.06 -5.09
CA ARG A 88 -9.26 6.75 -6.08
C ARG A 88 -8.54 7.09 -7.39
N ARG A 89 -7.28 7.52 -7.33
CA ARG A 89 -6.51 7.94 -8.52
C ARG A 89 -6.04 6.75 -9.35
N ALA A 90 -5.63 5.67 -8.69
CA ALA A 90 -5.32 4.41 -9.35
C ALA A 90 -6.56 3.81 -10.01
N ALA A 91 -7.75 3.94 -9.39
CA ALA A 91 -9.01 3.53 -10.00
C ALA A 91 -9.33 4.31 -11.28
N VAL A 92 -9.11 5.64 -11.28
CA VAL A 92 -9.28 6.47 -12.48
C VAL A 92 -8.38 5.97 -13.60
N VAL A 93 -7.08 5.75 -13.34
CA VAL A 93 -6.15 5.22 -14.36
C VAL A 93 -6.60 3.84 -14.85
N ALA A 94 -7.04 2.96 -13.94
CA ALA A 94 -7.47 1.61 -14.28
C ALA A 94 -8.71 1.55 -15.17
N LEU A 95 -9.57 2.57 -15.13
CA LEU A 95 -10.77 2.67 -15.99
C LEU A 95 -10.51 3.48 -17.26
N VAL A 96 -9.78 4.61 -17.13
CA VAL A 96 -9.54 5.55 -18.24
C VAL A 96 -8.61 4.94 -19.29
N VAL A 97 -7.55 4.23 -18.90
CA VAL A 97 -6.59 3.68 -19.87
C VAL A 97 -7.26 2.64 -20.79
N PRO A 98 -7.95 1.60 -20.29
CA PRO A 98 -8.67 0.68 -21.16
C PRO A 98 -9.81 1.35 -21.94
N GLY A 99 -10.53 2.30 -21.33
CA GLY A 99 -11.62 3.02 -21.98
C GLY A 99 -11.16 3.86 -23.18
N LEU A 100 -10.12 4.68 -23.00
CA LEU A 100 -9.51 5.46 -24.08
C LEU A 100 -8.92 4.55 -25.17
N THR A 101 -8.32 3.42 -24.77
CA THR A 101 -7.80 2.45 -25.73
C THR A 101 -8.91 1.85 -26.58
N ALA A 102 -10.03 1.43 -25.98
CA ALA A 102 -11.18 0.91 -26.72
C ALA A 102 -11.78 1.91 -27.71
N LEU A 103 -11.89 3.18 -27.31
CA LEU A 103 -12.35 4.26 -28.19
C LEU A 103 -11.38 4.49 -29.35
N ALA A 104 -10.08 4.58 -29.07
CA ALA A 104 -9.05 4.79 -30.08
C ALA A 104 -8.97 3.62 -31.08
N THR A 105 -9.06 2.37 -30.61
CA THR A 105 -9.11 1.18 -31.47
C THR A 105 -10.34 1.21 -32.38
N THR A 106 -11.51 1.57 -31.84
CA THR A 106 -12.75 1.65 -32.62
C THR A 106 -12.65 2.72 -33.71
N TRP A 107 -12.12 3.90 -33.37
CA TRP A 107 -11.92 4.99 -34.32
C TRP A 107 -10.91 4.64 -35.41
N LEU A 108 -9.74 4.10 -35.05
CA LEU A 108 -8.71 3.69 -36.02
C LEU A 108 -9.19 2.59 -36.96
N LYS A 109 -9.99 1.65 -36.48
CA LYS A 109 -10.62 0.62 -37.32
C LYS A 109 -11.45 1.22 -38.43
N VAL A 110 -12.31 2.18 -38.10
CA VAL A 110 -13.17 2.85 -39.09
C VAL A 110 -12.33 3.69 -40.06
N TRP A 111 -11.29 4.37 -39.56
CA TRP A 111 -10.47 5.27 -40.37
C TRP A 111 -9.56 4.53 -41.36
N ILE A 112 -8.93 3.43 -40.94
CA ILE A 112 -7.97 2.69 -41.77
C ILE A 112 -8.68 1.71 -42.72
N GLY A 113 -9.81 1.15 -42.30
CA GLY A 113 -10.63 0.32 -43.21
C GLY A 113 -9.98 -0.98 -43.67
N ARG A 114 -8.91 -1.46 -43.01
CA ARG A 114 -8.18 -2.67 -43.45
C ARG A 114 -9.08 -3.90 -43.40
N GLU A 115 -9.16 -4.60 -44.53
CA GLU A 115 -9.85 -5.89 -44.65
C GLU A 115 -9.15 -6.97 -43.80
N ARG A 116 -9.94 -7.95 -43.36
CA ARG A 116 -9.42 -9.12 -42.63
C ARG A 116 -8.83 -10.13 -43.61
N PRO A 117 -7.94 -11.04 -43.16
CA PRO A 117 -7.36 -12.04 -44.05
C PRO A 117 -8.44 -12.93 -44.72
N ASP A 118 -8.34 -13.22 -46.01
CA ASP A 118 -9.46 -13.74 -46.84
C ASP A 118 -9.76 -15.24 -46.71
N TRP A 119 -8.81 -16.04 -46.19
CA TRP A 119 -8.94 -17.51 -46.08
C TRP A 119 -9.75 -17.98 -44.85
N GLN A 120 -10.78 -17.22 -44.48
CA GLN A 120 -11.56 -17.44 -43.26
C GLN A 120 -12.50 -18.65 -43.38
N ASN A 121 -12.87 -19.21 -42.22
CA ASN A 121 -14.07 -20.04 -42.12
C ASN A 121 -15.31 -19.13 -42.27
N PRO A 122 -16.17 -19.33 -43.29
CA PRO A 122 -17.30 -18.44 -43.59
C PRO A 122 -18.31 -18.25 -42.44
N GLU A 123 -18.34 -19.16 -41.46
CA GLU A 123 -19.30 -19.13 -40.34
C GLU A 123 -18.86 -18.24 -39.16
N ALA A 124 -17.64 -17.69 -39.17
CA ALA A 124 -17.05 -16.98 -38.03
C ALA A 124 -16.53 -15.56 -38.38
N LEU A 125 -16.99 -14.98 -39.48
CA LEU A 125 -16.63 -13.64 -39.95
C LEU A 125 -17.11 -12.56 -38.97
N LEU A 126 -16.16 -11.82 -38.40
CA LEU A 126 -16.44 -10.59 -37.65
C LEU A 126 -16.55 -9.43 -38.66
N GLU A 127 -17.70 -8.77 -38.76
CA GLU A 127 -17.96 -7.64 -39.68
C GLU A 127 -17.12 -6.37 -39.43
N SER A 128 -16.16 -6.40 -38.49
CA SER A 128 -15.35 -5.25 -38.11
C SER A 128 -13.96 -5.27 -38.74
N ASN A 129 -13.43 -4.10 -39.11
CA ASN A 129 -12.10 -3.93 -39.72
C ASN A 129 -10.96 -4.53 -38.88
N ALA A 130 -9.86 -4.91 -39.56
CA ALA A 130 -8.76 -5.69 -38.99
C ALA A 130 -7.80 -4.84 -38.13
N PHE A 131 -7.39 -3.66 -38.61
CA PHE A 131 -6.33 -2.87 -37.96
C PHE A 131 -6.90 -1.73 -37.10
N PRO A 132 -6.40 -1.51 -35.86
CA PRO A 132 -5.53 -2.39 -35.07
C PRO A 132 -6.35 -3.49 -34.36
N SER A 133 -5.68 -4.54 -33.89
CA SER A 133 -6.34 -5.63 -33.17
C SER A 133 -6.90 -5.17 -31.81
N GLY A 134 -8.23 -5.32 -31.64
CA GLY A 134 -8.93 -4.95 -30.41
C GLY A 134 -8.47 -5.71 -29.18
N HIS A 135 -8.34 -7.04 -29.29
CA HIS A 135 -7.89 -7.90 -28.18
C HIS A 135 -6.45 -7.60 -27.78
N ALA A 136 -5.57 -7.35 -28.75
CA ALA A 136 -4.18 -6.99 -28.48
C ALA A 136 -4.08 -5.63 -27.78
N SER A 137 -4.86 -4.64 -28.23
CA SER A 137 -4.89 -3.31 -27.61
C SER A 137 -5.45 -3.31 -26.19
N SER A 138 -6.55 -4.05 -25.95
CA SER A 138 -7.19 -4.12 -24.64
C SER A 138 -6.31 -4.86 -23.62
N VAL A 139 -5.71 -6.00 -24.00
CA VAL A 139 -4.84 -6.78 -23.09
C VAL A 139 -3.54 -6.04 -22.79
N ALA A 140 -2.97 -5.30 -23.76
CA ALA A 140 -1.79 -4.46 -23.53
C ALA A 140 -2.10 -3.30 -22.58
N ALA A 141 -3.23 -2.62 -22.77
CA ALA A 141 -3.68 -1.52 -21.90
C ALA A 141 -3.93 -1.98 -20.46
N LEU A 142 -4.78 -3.01 -20.27
CA LEU A 142 -5.11 -3.52 -18.94
C LEU A 142 -3.91 -4.21 -18.28
N GLY A 143 -3.13 -5.00 -19.03
CA GLY A 143 -1.92 -5.65 -18.54
C GLY A 143 -0.89 -4.63 -18.06
N GLY A 144 -0.70 -3.53 -18.81
CA GLY A 144 0.16 -2.44 -18.38
C GLY A 144 -0.36 -1.70 -17.14
N VAL A 145 -1.68 -1.48 -17.02
CA VAL A 145 -2.30 -1.00 -15.78
C VAL A 145 -2.00 -1.94 -14.61
N VAL A 146 -2.17 -3.25 -14.78
CA VAL A 146 -1.86 -4.25 -13.74
C VAL A 146 -0.39 -4.16 -13.34
N CYS A 147 0.53 -4.01 -14.29
CA CYS A 147 1.96 -3.82 -13.99
C CYS A 147 2.23 -2.57 -13.14
N VAL A 148 1.51 -1.48 -13.41
CA VAL A 148 1.56 -0.24 -12.62
C VAL A 148 1.00 -0.44 -11.22
N LEU A 149 -0.15 -1.11 -11.09
CA LEU A 149 -0.77 -1.39 -9.78
C LEU A 149 0.11 -2.31 -8.93
N VAL A 150 0.72 -3.33 -9.53
CA VAL A 150 1.67 -4.23 -8.86
C VAL A 150 2.91 -3.47 -8.43
N LEU A 151 3.43 -2.56 -9.26
CA LEU A 151 4.53 -1.68 -8.86
C LEU A 151 4.17 -0.84 -7.63
N MET A 152 2.92 -0.36 -7.57
CA MET A 152 2.42 0.50 -6.49
C MET A 152 2.15 -0.28 -5.18
N LEU A 153 1.63 -1.51 -5.27
CA LEU A 153 1.07 -2.24 -4.13
C LEU A 153 1.97 -3.38 -3.61
N VAL A 154 2.91 -3.89 -4.42
CA VAL A 154 3.72 -5.07 -4.07
C VAL A 154 5.15 -4.67 -3.76
N ARG A 155 5.55 -4.82 -2.48
CA ARG A 155 6.91 -4.52 -2.00
C ARG A 155 7.97 -5.51 -2.49
N ARG A 156 7.66 -6.82 -2.52
CA ARG A 156 8.64 -7.87 -2.87
C ARG A 156 8.97 -7.89 -4.35
N ALA A 157 10.25 -7.67 -4.70
CA ALA A 157 10.72 -7.64 -6.08
C ALA A 157 10.48 -8.95 -6.85
N THR A 158 10.64 -10.11 -6.21
CA THR A 158 10.42 -11.41 -6.84
C THR A 158 8.97 -11.60 -7.28
N VAL A 159 8.02 -11.24 -6.41
CA VAL A 159 6.58 -11.34 -6.74
C VAL A 159 6.24 -10.41 -7.90
N ARG A 160 6.78 -9.19 -7.90
CA ARG A 160 6.60 -8.25 -9.00
C ARG A 160 7.13 -8.81 -10.34
N ARG A 161 8.33 -9.39 -10.35
CA ARG A 161 8.90 -10.03 -11.55
C ARG A 161 8.05 -11.19 -12.05
N LEU A 162 7.55 -12.04 -11.14
CA LEU A 162 6.66 -13.15 -11.50
C LEU A 162 5.35 -12.66 -12.11
N VAL A 163 4.74 -11.63 -11.54
CA VAL A 163 3.50 -11.06 -12.09
C VAL A 163 3.76 -10.39 -13.44
N TYR A 164 4.87 -9.68 -13.62
CA TYR A 164 5.23 -9.10 -14.92
C TYR A 164 5.46 -10.16 -15.99
N ALA A 165 6.11 -11.27 -15.63
CA ALA A 165 6.27 -12.41 -16.52
C ALA A 165 4.90 -13.02 -16.88
N ALA A 166 4.01 -13.21 -15.90
CA ALA A 166 2.66 -13.73 -16.13
C ALA A 166 1.82 -12.81 -17.04
N VAL A 167 1.83 -11.50 -16.80
CA VAL A 167 1.14 -10.52 -17.66
C VAL A 167 1.72 -10.54 -19.07
N GLY A 168 3.05 -10.58 -19.20
CA GLY A 168 3.72 -10.69 -20.51
C GLY A 168 3.32 -11.96 -21.26
N LEU A 169 3.27 -13.10 -20.58
CA LEU A 169 2.82 -14.37 -21.15
C LEU A 169 1.36 -14.31 -21.62
N VAL A 170 0.47 -13.67 -20.85
CA VAL A 170 -0.93 -13.48 -21.25
C VAL A 170 -1.04 -12.59 -22.49
N VAL A 171 -0.32 -11.47 -22.54
CA VAL A 171 -0.32 -10.57 -23.71
C VAL A 171 0.17 -11.31 -24.95
N VAL A 172 1.29 -12.03 -24.84
CA VAL A 172 1.85 -12.84 -25.94
C VAL A 172 0.87 -13.94 -26.35
N GLY A 173 0.26 -14.64 -25.40
CA GLY A 173 -0.72 -15.70 -25.67
C GLY A 173 -1.93 -15.18 -26.44
N VAL A 174 -2.51 -14.05 -26.03
CA VAL A 174 -3.63 -13.40 -26.73
C VAL A 174 -3.20 -12.91 -28.12
N CYS A 175 -1.98 -12.39 -28.27
CA CYS A 175 -1.44 -11.96 -29.56
C CYS A 175 -1.28 -13.13 -30.54
N LEU A 176 -0.70 -14.24 -30.06
CA LEU A 176 -0.53 -15.47 -30.85
C LEU A 176 -1.87 -16.07 -31.24
N ASP A 177 -2.82 -16.12 -30.32
CA ASP A 177 -4.19 -16.58 -30.57
C ASP A 177 -4.86 -15.82 -31.73
N ARG A 178 -4.68 -14.49 -31.82
CA ARG A 178 -5.21 -13.69 -32.94
C ARG A 178 -4.61 -14.05 -34.30
N VAL A 179 -3.32 -14.42 -34.34
CA VAL A 179 -2.62 -14.78 -35.57
C VAL A 179 -2.86 -16.25 -35.93
N LEU A 180 -2.73 -17.18 -34.97
CA LEU A 180 -2.84 -18.62 -35.16
C LEU A 180 -4.27 -19.10 -35.44
N LEU A 181 -5.29 -18.33 -35.06
CA LEU A 181 -6.68 -18.54 -35.49
C LEU A 181 -7.03 -17.80 -36.80
N GLY A 182 -6.07 -17.12 -37.43
CA GLY A 182 -6.29 -16.38 -38.67
C GLY A 182 -7.21 -15.17 -38.52
N ARG A 183 -7.34 -14.60 -37.31
CA ARG A 183 -8.26 -13.47 -37.05
C ARG A 183 -7.70 -12.12 -37.49
N HIS A 184 -6.37 -11.99 -37.48
CA HIS A 184 -5.63 -10.75 -37.70
C HIS A 184 -4.25 -11.03 -38.30
N PHE A 185 -3.73 -10.06 -39.05
CA PHE A 185 -2.34 -10.07 -39.47
C PHE A 185 -1.40 -9.78 -38.28
N PRO A 186 -0.14 -10.26 -38.29
CA PRO A 186 0.87 -9.92 -37.29
C PRO A 186 0.99 -8.41 -37.04
N SER A 187 0.97 -7.60 -38.11
CA SER A 187 1.04 -6.14 -37.99
C SER A 187 -0.17 -5.52 -37.27
N ASP A 188 -1.38 -6.07 -37.40
CA ASP A 188 -2.57 -5.61 -36.66
C ASP A 188 -2.40 -5.79 -35.15
N VAL A 189 -1.77 -6.90 -34.76
CA VAL A 189 -1.52 -7.27 -33.37
C VAL A 189 -0.43 -6.40 -32.76
N VAL A 190 0.66 -6.17 -33.49
CA VAL A 190 1.71 -5.22 -33.10
C VAL A 190 1.13 -3.81 -32.95
N GLY A 191 0.30 -3.37 -33.90
CA GLY A 191 -0.39 -2.08 -33.84
C GLY A 191 -1.30 -1.97 -32.61
N GLY A 192 -2.03 -3.03 -32.27
CA GLY A 192 -2.83 -3.08 -31.05
C GLY A 192 -2.00 -2.91 -29.78
N VAL A 193 -0.90 -3.65 -29.65
CA VAL A 193 -0.01 -3.55 -28.47
C VAL A 193 0.60 -2.15 -28.34
N LEU A 194 1.08 -1.56 -29.45
CA LEU A 194 1.64 -0.21 -29.49
C LEU A 194 0.60 0.84 -29.06
N LEU A 195 -0.64 0.72 -29.50
CA LEU A 195 -1.73 1.62 -29.11
C LEU A 195 -2.00 1.54 -27.60
N GLY A 196 -2.18 0.34 -27.05
CA GLY A 196 -2.46 0.14 -25.63
C GLY A 196 -1.31 0.61 -24.73
N ALA A 197 -0.06 0.31 -25.11
CA ALA A 197 1.13 0.79 -24.40
C ALA A 197 1.30 2.31 -24.50
N GLY A 198 1.09 2.89 -25.69
CA GLY A 198 1.20 4.32 -25.93
C GLY A 198 0.20 5.13 -25.11
N ILE A 199 -1.08 4.74 -25.12
CA ILE A 199 -2.13 5.40 -24.33
C ILE A 199 -1.83 5.30 -22.84
N LEU A 200 -1.42 4.13 -22.34
CA LEU A 200 -1.01 3.97 -20.94
C LEU A 200 0.08 4.97 -20.57
N LEU A 201 1.16 5.06 -21.35
CA LEU A 201 2.30 5.93 -21.05
C LEU A 201 1.91 7.41 -21.08
N VAL A 202 1.11 7.84 -22.07
CA VAL A 202 0.60 9.22 -22.16
C VAL A 202 -0.29 9.54 -20.96
N VAL A 203 -1.21 8.65 -20.59
CA VAL A 203 -2.10 8.85 -19.43
C VAL A 203 -1.29 8.89 -18.14
N LEU A 204 -0.30 8.02 -17.94
CA LEU A 204 0.56 8.05 -16.75
C LEU A 204 1.36 9.35 -16.65
N ALA A 205 1.78 9.92 -17.79
CA ALA A 205 2.51 11.17 -17.79
C ALA A 205 1.62 12.39 -17.50
N ALA A 206 0.38 12.37 -17.98
CA ALA A 206 -0.62 13.41 -17.72
C ALA A 206 -1.25 13.30 -16.32
N TYR A 207 -1.45 12.08 -15.83
CA TYR A 207 -2.17 11.77 -14.61
C TYR A 207 -1.51 10.63 -13.83
N SER A 208 -0.80 10.98 -12.75
CA SER A 208 -0.15 9.99 -11.90
C SER A 208 -1.18 9.20 -11.07
N PRO A 209 -1.11 7.85 -11.07
CA PRO A 209 -1.96 7.00 -10.22
C PRO A 209 -1.57 7.08 -8.73
N LEU A 210 -0.40 7.64 -8.43
CA LEU A 210 0.05 7.84 -7.05
C LEU A 210 -0.82 8.91 -6.35
N PRO A 211 -1.00 8.81 -5.02
CA PRO A 211 -1.51 9.90 -4.22
C PRO A 211 -0.77 11.20 -4.58
N ARG A 212 -1.52 12.31 -4.69
CA ARG A 212 -0.94 13.61 -5.05
C ARG A 212 0.02 13.97 -3.91
N SER A 213 1.33 13.99 -4.16
CA SER A 213 2.23 14.71 -3.25
C SER A 213 1.80 16.17 -3.28
N HIS A 214 1.49 16.71 -2.10
CA HIS A 214 1.05 18.09 -1.92
C HIS A 214 2.20 19.10 -2.16
N ALA A 215 3.41 18.63 -2.47
CA ALA A 215 4.61 19.45 -2.68
C ALA A 215 4.54 20.41 -3.91
N GLN A 216 3.61 20.24 -4.85
CA GLN A 216 3.52 21.12 -6.03
C GLN A 216 2.72 22.42 -5.82
N LYS A 217 2.31 22.76 -4.59
CA LYS A 217 1.47 23.95 -4.34
C LYS A 217 1.93 24.87 -3.20
N ALA A 218 3.15 24.72 -2.69
CA ALA A 218 3.66 25.70 -1.72
C ALA A 218 4.15 26.96 -2.46
N GLU A 219 3.40 28.07 -2.33
CA GLU A 219 3.99 29.39 -2.46
C GLU A 219 5.16 29.51 -1.47
N PRO A 220 6.30 30.11 -1.86
CA PRO A 220 7.42 30.25 -0.95
C PRO A 220 7.03 31.17 0.21
N LEU A 221 7.02 30.63 1.43
CA LEU A 221 6.88 31.43 2.64
C LEU A 221 8.11 32.35 2.80
N PRO A 222 7.94 33.54 3.41
CA PRO A 222 9.05 34.46 3.71
C PRO A 222 10.14 33.74 4.50
N GLN A 223 11.38 33.88 4.06
CA GLN A 223 12.54 33.27 4.69
C GLN A 223 12.67 33.73 6.15
N ALA A 224 12.51 32.79 7.08
CA ALA A 224 12.96 32.95 8.44
C ALA A 224 14.50 32.75 8.50
N VAL A 225 15.14 33.69 9.20
CA VAL A 225 16.54 33.81 9.67
C VAL A 225 17.29 32.46 9.79
N PRO A 226 18.61 32.39 9.49
CA PRO A 226 19.32 31.12 9.35
C PRO A 226 19.38 30.36 10.68
N SER A 227 18.45 29.43 10.89
CA SER A 227 18.78 28.24 11.66
C SER A 227 19.76 27.44 10.81
N THR A 228 20.80 26.89 11.42
CA THR A 228 21.73 25.98 10.74
C THR A 228 21.05 24.68 10.30
N ARG A 229 19.73 24.52 10.55
CA ARG A 229 18.88 23.40 10.17
C ARG A 229 19.62 22.08 10.38
N ARG A 230 20.03 21.86 11.62
CA ARG A 230 20.75 20.67 12.07
C ARG A 230 19.81 19.48 12.05
N LEU A 231 20.04 18.59 11.10
CA LEU A 231 19.30 17.35 10.95
C LEU A 231 20.09 16.21 11.59
N ALA A 232 19.46 15.50 12.52
CA ALA A 232 19.96 14.22 13.01
C ALA A 232 19.10 13.08 12.46
N VAL A 233 19.71 11.94 12.16
CA VAL A 233 19.01 10.74 11.66
C VAL A 233 19.31 9.56 12.57
N VAL A 234 18.27 9.06 13.23
CA VAL A 234 18.31 7.80 13.98
C VAL A 234 17.87 6.68 13.05
N LEU A 235 18.80 5.80 12.69
CA LEU A 235 18.57 4.73 11.72
C LEU A 235 18.72 3.35 12.39
N ASN A 236 17.70 2.53 12.24
CA ASN A 236 17.80 1.10 12.48
C ASN A 236 18.39 0.40 11.24
N PRO A 237 19.68 -0.02 11.27
CA PRO A 237 20.40 -0.46 10.07
C PRO A 237 19.85 -1.75 9.47
N ILE A 238 19.23 -2.62 10.27
CA ILE A 238 18.65 -3.89 9.79
C ILE A 238 17.30 -3.71 9.07
N LYS A 239 16.74 -2.49 9.06
CA LYS A 239 15.46 -2.18 8.41
C LYS A 239 15.60 -1.59 7.01
N VAL A 240 16.83 -1.35 6.55
CA VAL A 240 17.15 -0.86 5.20
C VAL A 240 17.96 -1.90 4.44
N GLU A 241 17.73 -2.03 3.13
CA GLU A 241 18.46 -3.00 2.30
C GLU A 241 19.94 -2.61 2.14
N ASP A 242 20.21 -1.31 2.03
CA ASP A 242 21.55 -0.74 1.85
C ASP A 242 21.63 0.60 2.61
N VAL A 243 22.51 0.65 3.61
CA VAL A 243 22.68 1.81 4.48
C VAL A 243 23.29 2.99 3.72
N ASP A 244 24.23 2.77 2.79
CA ASP A 244 24.92 3.85 2.08
C ASP A 244 24.01 4.48 1.02
N VAL A 245 23.20 3.67 0.33
CA VAL A 245 22.15 4.17 -0.57
C VAL A 245 21.10 4.95 0.21
N PHE A 246 20.73 4.49 1.40
CA PHE A 246 19.81 5.24 2.26
C PHE A 246 20.41 6.58 2.70
N LYS A 247 21.66 6.58 3.19
CA LYS A 247 22.38 7.78 3.60
C LYS A 247 22.48 8.81 2.48
N SER A 248 22.93 8.39 1.30
CA SER A 248 23.02 9.27 0.13
C SER A 248 21.66 9.84 -0.29
N THR A 249 20.59 9.04 -0.21
CA THR A 249 19.22 9.50 -0.52
C THR A 249 18.75 10.57 0.46
N VAL A 250 18.88 10.33 1.77
CA VAL A 250 18.48 11.30 2.81
C VAL A 250 19.32 12.56 2.74
N THR A 251 20.64 12.45 2.62
CA THR A 251 21.54 13.61 2.50
C THR A 251 21.21 14.45 1.26
N GLY A 252 20.94 13.83 0.12
CA GLY A 252 20.51 14.55 -1.09
C GLY A 252 19.20 15.32 -0.88
N MET A 253 18.20 14.66 -0.31
CA MET A 253 16.89 15.28 -0.04
C MET A 253 16.96 16.37 1.05
N ALA A 254 17.80 16.17 2.08
CA ALA A 254 18.04 17.14 3.14
C ALA A 254 18.61 18.44 2.56
N ARG A 255 19.64 18.34 1.71
CA ARG A 255 20.23 19.49 1.01
C ARG A 255 19.21 20.20 0.10
N GLU A 256 18.41 19.44 -0.67
CA GLU A 256 17.35 20.00 -1.51
C GLU A 256 16.29 20.76 -0.68
N ALA A 257 15.98 20.27 0.53
CA ALA A 257 15.07 20.92 1.48
C ALA A 257 15.73 22.02 2.33
N GLY A 258 17.02 22.31 2.11
CA GLY A 258 17.78 23.36 2.79
C GLY A 258 18.30 23.00 4.18
N TRP A 259 18.33 21.72 4.54
CA TRP A 259 18.94 21.22 5.78
C TRP A 259 20.45 21.06 5.63
N ALA A 260 21.17 21.12 6.76
CA ALA A 260 22.57 20.74 6.81
C ALA A 260 22.75 19.23 6.53
N ASP A 261 24.00 18.82 6.29
CA ASP A 261 24.33 17.41 6.15
C ASP A 261 23.93 16.64 7.42
N PRO A 262 23.23 15.50 7.31
CA PRO A 262 22.69 14.82 8.48
C PRO A 262 23.79 14.23 9.36
N THR A 263 23.65 14.35 10.68
CA THR A 263 24.38 13.52 11.64
C THR A 263 23.70 12.15 11.76
N TRP A 264 24.49 11.08 11.77
CA TRP A 264 23.98 9.71 11.69
C TRP A 264 24.18 8.97 13.01
N HIS A 265 23.08 8.50 13.59
CA HIS A 265 23.06 7.68 14.79
C HIS A 265 22.43 6.32 14.45
N LEU A 266 23.18 5.23 14.65
CA LEU A 266 22.73 3.88 14.29
C LEU A 266 22.29 3.13 15.55
N THR A 267 21.06 2.60 15.56
CA THR A 267 20.55 1.86 16.72
C THR A 267 21.23 0.49 16.86
N THR A 268 21.22 -0.06 18.07
CA THR A 268 21.70 -1.43 18.35
C THR A 268 20.53 -2.31 18.79
N VAL A 269 20.82 -3.53 19.23
CA VAL A 269 19.80 -4.42 19.80
C VAL A 269 19.48 -4.01 21.25
N GLU A 270 20.50 -3.54 21.96
CA GLU A 270 20.44 -3.11 23.35
C GLU A 270 19.80 -1.73 23.51
N ASP A 271 19.99 -0.86 22.52
CA ASP A 271 19.38 0.47 22.47
C ASP A 271 18.63 0.67 21.13
N PRO A 272 17.29 0.56 21.14
CA PRO A 272 16.49 0.68 19.93
C PRO A 272 16.31 2.12 19.43
N GLY A 273 16.87 3.13 20.12
CA GLY A 273 16.89 4.52 19.66
C GLY A 273 16.92 5.60 20.74
N THR A 274 16.85 5.25 22.04
CA THR A 274 16.80 6.20 23.16
C THR A 274 18.09 7.00 23.26
N GLY A 275 19.25 6.34 23.43
CA GLY A 275 20.53 7.04 23.55
C GLY A 275 20.88 7.84 22.29
N MET A 276 20.52 7.33 21.11
CA MET A 276 20.70 8.06 19.85
C MET A 276 19.85 9.33 19.76
N ALA A 277 18.62 9.30 20.30
CA ALA A 277 17.76 10.48 20.36
C ALA A 277 18.26 11.50 21.39
N GLU A 278 18.72 11.03 22.56
CA GLU A 278 19.36 11.87 23.59
C GLU A 278 20.59 12.59 23.03
N GLU A 279 21.51 11.84 22.39
CA GLU A 279 22.70 12.41 21.73
C GLU A 279 22.35 13.49 20.72
N ALA A 280 21.33 13.24 19.88
CA ALA A 280 20.86 14.20 18.89
C ALA A 280 20.27 15.46 19.54
N ALA A 281 19.51 15.31 20.63
CA ALA A 281 18.94 16.42 21.38
C ALA A 281 20.03 17.27 22.05
N VAL A 282 20.99 16.63 22.72
CA VAL A 282 22.13 17.30 23.38
C VAL A 282 23.02 18.02 22.35
N ALA A 283 23.18 17.46 21.15
CA ALA A 283 23.88 18.10 20.03
C ALA A 283 23.12 19.30 19.44
N GLY A 284 21.88 19.54 19.88
CA GLY A 284 21.03 20.65 19.45
C GLY A 284 20.45 20.45 18.06
N ALA A 285 19.99 19.24 17.73
CA ALA A 285 19.26 18.98 16.50
C ALA A 285 18.00 19.85 16.40
N ASP A 286 17.76 20.43 15.23
CA ASP A 286 16.54 21.17 14.91
C ASP A 286 15.41 20.24 14.40
N LEU A 287 15.78 19.01 14.01
CA LEU A 287 14.89 17.94 13.54
C LEU A 287 15.59 16.59 13.72
N VAL A 288 14.86 15.60 14.22
CA VAL A 288 15.32 14.20 14.27
C VAL A 288 14.48 13.37 13.30
N LEU A 289 15.12 12.79 12.28
CA LEU A 289 14.50 11.83 11.38
C LEU A 289 14.72 10.42 11.92
N VAL A 290 13.66 9.68 12.21
CA VAL A 290 13.74 8.29 12.69
C VAL A 290 13.38 7.32 11.56
N CYS A 291 14.29 6.41 11.22
CA CYS A 291 14.06 5.34 10.25
C CYS A 291 14.10 3.97 10.93
N GLY A 292 12.93 3.41 11.21
CA GLY A 292 12.82 2.17 11.98
C GLY A 292 11.44 1.55 11.97
N GLY A 293 11.27 0.53 12.82
CA GLY A 293 9.96 -0.04 13.13
C GLY A 293 9.26 0.69 14.27
N ASP A 294 8.10 0.17 14.70
CA ASP A 294 7.26 0.80 15.74
C ASP A 294 8.03 1.02 17.06
N GLY A 295 8.81 0.04 17.53
CA GLY A 295 9.63 0.19 18.75
C GLY A 295 10.67 1.32 18.64
N THR A 296 11.47 1.37 17.57
CA THR A 296 12.45 2.46 17.36
C THR A 296 11.78 3.83 17.30
N VAL A 297 10.62 3.93 16.64
CA VAL A 297 9.86 5.18 16.56
C VAL A 297 9.34 5.58 17.95
N ARG A 298 8.83 4.62 18.72
CA ARG A 298 8.32 4.83 20.08
C ARG A 298 9.41 5.38 21.00
N GLU A 299 10.58 4.75 21.05
CA GLU A 299 11.69 5.18 21.90
C GLU A 299 12.19 6.59 21.52
N VAL A 300 12.39 6.86 20.23
CA VAL A 300 12.85 8.18 19.77
C VAL A 300 11.82 9.27 20.07
N CYS A 301 10.54 9.00 19.84
CA CYS A 301 9.47 9.96 20.14
C CYS A 301 9.37 10.26 21.63
N ALA A 302 9.55 9.25 22.48
CA ALA A 302 9.46 9.42 23.92
C ALA A 302 10.65 10.15 24.51
N GLU A 303 11.86 9.84 24.06
CA GLU A 303 13.06 10.56 24.50
C GLU A 303 12.99 12.05 24.11
N LEU A 304 12.46 12.35 22.93
CA LEU A 304 12.31 13.74 22.46
C LEU A 304 11.06 14.44 23.00
N ALA A 305 10.23 13.75 23.79
CA ALA A 305 8.99 14.30 24.33
C ALA A 305 9.26 15.51 25.24
N GLY A 306 8.74 16.68 24.86
CA GLY A 306 8.91 17.93 25.61
C GLY A 306 10.20 18.69 25.35
N THR A 307 11.09 18.18 24.49
CA THR A 307 12.30 18.90 24.06
C THR A 307 11.99 20.04 23.10
N GLY A 308 10.84 19.97 22.41
CA GLY A 308 10.48 20.88 21.32
C GLY A 308 11.14 20.53 19.99
N ILE A 309 11.92 19.45 19.92
CA ILE A 309 12.54 18.96 18.68
C ILE A 309 11.51 18.10 17.93
N PRO A 310 11.13 18.45 16.69
CA PRO A 310 10.19 17.65 15.91
C PRO A 310 10.83 16.34 15.42
N VAL A 311 10.00 15.31 15.33
CA VAL A 311 10.37 13.97 14.84
C VAL A 311 9.79 13.71 13.45
N GLY A 312 10.65 13.45 12.47
CA GLY A 312 10.26 12.99 11.15
C GLY A 312 10.29 11.47 11.05
N ILE A 313 9.15 10.83 10.76
CA ILE A 313 9.06 9.36 10.77
C ILE A 313 9.27 8.80 9.36
N VAL A 314 10.25 7.92 9.21
CA VAL A 314 10.52 7.12 8.01
C VAL A 314 10.16 5.66 8.31
N PRO A 315 8.97 5.19 7.91
CA PRO A 315 8.45 3.88 8.29
C PRO A 315 9.18 2.74 7.58
N ALA A 316 9.98 1.96 8.32
CA ALA A 316 10.74 0.82 7.83
C ALA A 316 10.33 -0.51 8.51
N GLY A 317 9.31 -0.49 9.36
CA GLY A 317 8.76 -1.67 10.05
C GLY A 317 7.66 -2.41 9.26
N THR A 318 7.15 -3.48 9.87
CA THR A 318 6.01 -4.25 9.35
C THR A 318 4.68 -3.56 9.67
N GLY A 319 4.52 -3.08 10.92
CA GLY A 319 3.32 -2.39 11.39
C GLY A 319 3.25 -0.94 10.91
N ASN A 320 4.20 -0.12 11.37
CA ASN A 320 4.24 1.34 11.17
C ASN A 320 2.93 2.00 11.64
N LEU A 321 2.48 1.61 12.83
CA LEU A 321 1.20 1.97 13.42
C LEU A 321 1.05 3.48 13.57
N LEU A 322 2.05 4.14 14.18
CA LEU A 322 2.02 5.60 14.36
C LEU A 322 2.02 6.33 13.01
N ALA A 323 2.92 5.95 12.10
CA ALA A 323 3.00 6.54 10.77
C ALA A 323 1.67 6.43 10.00
N ARG A 324 0.96 5.30 10.11
CA ARG A 324 -0.36 5.11 9.47
C ARG A 324 -1.43 5.99 10.07
N ASN A 325 -1.47 6.15 11.39
CA ASN A 325 -2.45 7.00 12.06
C ASN A 325 -2.19 8.51 11.82
N LEU A 326 -0.95 8.86 11.47
CA LEU A 326 -0.54 10.22 11.07
C LEU A 326 -0.59 10.46 9.55
N ASP A 327 -1.14 9.52 8.77
CA ASP A 327 -1.18 9.57 7.30
C ASP A 327 0.19 9.73 6.62
N ILE A 328 1.27 9.35 7.31
CA ILE A 328 2.63 9.39 6.77
C ILE A 328 2.77 8.32 5.68
N PRO A 329 3.25 8.69 4.47
CA PRO A 329 3.42 7.74 3.39
C PRO A 329 4.33 6.57 3.77
N LEU A 330 3.95 5.34 3.38
CA LEU A 330 4.77 4.16 3.64
C LEU A 330 5.88 3.93 2.59
N TYR A 331 6.01 4.87 1.65
CA TYR A 331 7.09 4.87 0.66
C TYR A 331 8.23 5.72 1.19
N LEU A 332 9.42 5.12 1.26
CA LEU A 332 10.59 5.70 1.93
C LEU A 332 10.86 7.15 1.54
N ARG A 333 10.94 7.42 0.24
CA ARG A 333 11.24 8.77 -0.27
C ARG A 333 10.14 9.78 0.07
N ALA A 334 8.88 9.36 0.03
CA ALA A 334 7.76 10.24 0.39
C ALA A 334 7.69 10.49 1.91
N ALA A 335 8.09 9.51 2.72
CA ALA A 335 8.21 9.69 4.16
C ALA A 335 9.37 10.62 4.54
N ILE A 336 10.53 10.48 3.87
CA ILE A 336 11.67 11.39 4.04
C ILE A 336 11.24 12.83 3.67
N ASP A 337 10.53 13.00 2.55
CA ASP A 337 9.99 14.30 2.14
C ASP A 337 9.07 14.92 3.21
N VAL A 338 8.14 14.14 3.76
CA VAL A 338 7.27 14.57 4.87
C VAL A 338 8.09 14.90 6.11
N GLY A 339 9.07 14.06 6.47
CA GLY A 339 9.95 14.31 7.62
C GLY A 339 10.73 15.62 7.50
N LEU A 340 11.21 15.95 6.29
CA LEU A 340 12.04 17.14 6.05
C LEU A 340 11.24 18.43 5.82
N THR A 341 10.00 18.33 5.32
CA THR A 341 9.24 19.50 4.83
C THR A 341 7.82 19.62 5.40
N GLY A 342 7.36 18.60 6.12
CA GLY A 342 6.03 18.52 6.72
C GLY A 342 5.77 19.58 7.79
N GLN A 343 4.52 19.69 8.20
CA GLN A 343 4.11 20.57 9.29
C GLN A 343 4.29 19.86 10.63
N ASP A 344 4.55 20.64 11.68
CA ASP A 344 4.65 20.11 13.03
C ASP A 344 3.26 19.93 13.61
N ARG A 345 3.00 18.74 14.15
CA ARG A 345 1.81 18.43 14.93
C ARG A 345 2.25 17.97 16.31
N ALA A 346 1.70 18.61 17.34
CA ALA A 346 1.84 18.12 18.71
C ALA A 346 0.90 16.94 18.90
N ILE A 347 1.44 15.82 19.36
CA ILE A 347 0.68 14.60 19.62
C ILE A 347 0.88 14.15 21.06
N ASP A 348 -0.08 13.39 21.51
CA ASP A 348 -0.13 12.81 22.83
C ASP A 348 0.79 11.60 22.92
N MET A 349 1.43 11.46 24.08
CA MET A 349 2.18 10.26 24.48
C MET A 349 1.51 9.70 25.73
N VAL A 350 1.57 8.38 25.91
CA VAL A 350 0.97 7.76 27.09
C VAL A 350 2.05 7.15 27.96
N GLU A 351 2.19 7.64 29.19
CA GLU A 351 3.03 7.02 30.21
C GLU A 351 2.35 5.78 30.77
N VAL A 352 3.14 4.72 30.98
CA VAL A 352 2.66 3.43 31.48
C VAL A 352 3.51 2.95 32.63
N SER A 353 2.85 2.52 33.70
CA SER A 353 3.46 1.78 34.80
C SER A 353 2.63 0.54 35.12
N GLY A 354 3.25 -0.48 35.74
CA GLY A 354 2.55 -1.72 36.06
C GLY A 354 3.37 -2.67 36.90
N ASP A 355 2.79 -3.80 37.27
CA ASP A 355 3.51 -4.85 37.99
C ASP A 355 4.46 -5.59 37.04
N GLY A 356 5.70 -5.82 37.48
CA GLY A 356 6.68 -6.62 36.73
C GLY A 356 7.22 -5.97 35.45
N ILE A 357 7.03 -4.66 35.27
CA ILE A 357 7.58 -3.88 34.16
C ILE A 357 8.24 -2.61 34.72
N GLU A 358 9.23 -2.09 34.00
CA GLU A 358 9.73 -0.74 34.23
C GLU A 358 8.73 0.29 33.70
N ASP A 359 8.82 1.52 34.19
CA ASP A 359 8.02 2.62 33.65
C ASP A 359 8.36 2.79 32.17
N SER A 360 7.33 2.90 31.35
CA SER A 360 7.44 2.89 29.89
C SER A 360 6.40 3.83 29.28
N HIS A 361 6.25 3.77 27.97
CA HIS A 361 5.32 4.62 27.24
C HIS A 361 4.79 3.92 26.00
N PHE A 362 3.71 4.44 25.44
CA PHE A 362 3.25 4.07 24.10
C PHE A 362 2.71 5.28 23.36
N MET A 363 2.68 5.18 22.02
CA MET A 363 2.18 6.23 21.13
C MET A 363 0.83 5.86 20.51
N VAL A 364 0.54 4.57 20.39
CA VAL A 364 -0.61 4.04 19.64
C VAL A 364 -1.61 3.39 20.59
N MET A 365 -1.22 2.32 21.30
CA MET A 365 -2.13 1.63 22.23
C MET A 365 -1.42 0.66 23.18
N ALA A 366 -2.10 0.35 24.27
CA ALA A 366 -1.81 -0.77 25.15
C ALA A 366 -2.95 -1.81 25.11
N GLY A 367 -2.60 -3.08 25.31
CA GLY A 367 -3.54 -4.19 25.36
C GLY A 367 -3.31 -5.07 26.57
N MET A 368 -4.40 -5.53 27.20
CA MET A 368 -4.39 -6.56 28.25
C MET A 368 -5.38 -7.67 27.87
N GLY A 369 -4.88 -8.90 27.73
CA GLY A 369 -5.65 -10.06 27.31
C GLY A 369 -5.30 -10.56 25.89
N PHE A 370 -6.31 -10.95 25.12
CA PHE A 370 -6.18 -11.66 23.84
C PHE A 370 -5.19 -11.02 22.83
N ASP A 371 -5.14 -9.68 22.74
CA ASP A 371 -4.28 -8.97 21.78
C ASP A 371 -2.77 -9.14 22.07
N ALA A 372 -2.40 -9.29 23.35
CA ALA A 372 -1.03 -9.52 23.77
C ALA A 372 -0.58 -10.98 23.60
N ALA A 373 -1.50 -11.94 23.78
CA ALA A 373 -1.23 -13.37 23.56
C ALA A 373 -0.98 -13.72 22.08
N ILE A 374 -1.49 -12.92 21.14
CA ILE A 374 -1.19 -13.06 19.71
C ILE A 374 0.26 -12.68 19.40
N MET A 375 0.84 -11.71 20.12
CA MET A 375 2.21 -11.24 19.88
C MET A 375 3.25 -12.15 20.55
N GLU A 376 2.92 -12.78 21.67
CA GLU A 376 3.80 -13.70 22.41
C GLU A 376 4.04 -15.05 21.67
N GLY A 377 3.20 -15.37 20.67
CA GLY A 377 3.17 -16.70 20.03
C GLY A 377 3.74 -16.80 18.61
N VAL A 378 4.28 -15.75 18.00
CA VAL A 378 4.71 -15.79 16.58
C VAL A 378 6.23 -15.79 16.47
N ASN A 379 6.80 -16.99 16.62
CA ASN A 379 8.14 -17.27 16.09
C ASN A 379 8.15 -16.98 14.57
N GLU A 380 9.00 -16.07 14.10
CA GLU A 380 9.10 -15.72 12.67
C GLU A 380 9.43 -16.93 11.79
N ASP A 381 10.00 -18.00 12.37
CA ASP A 381 10.33 -19.25 11.69
C ASP A 381 9.13 -20.18 11.42
N ILE A 382 8.05 -20.07 12.22
CA ILE A 382 6.84 -20.88 12.03
C ILE A 382 6.06 -20.41 10.77
N LYS A 383 6.16 -19.12 10.42
CA LYS A 383 5.59 -18.55 9.18
C LYS A 383 6.09 -19.24 7.90
N LYS A 384 7.25 -19.89 7.93
CA LYS A 384 7.84 -20.54 6.74
C LYS A 384 7.45 -22.01 6.57
N ARG A 385 7.01 -22.70 7.64
CA ARG A 385 6.76 -24.16 7.61
C ARG A 385 5.29 -24.56 7.65
N VAL A 386 4.41 -23.71 8.20
CA VAL A 386 3.02 -24.08 8.43
C VAL A 386 2.13 -23.36 7.43
N GLY A 387 1.45 -24.12 6.55
CA GLY A 387 0.62 -23.58 5.47
C GLY A 387 -0.45 -22.60 5.97
N TRP A 388 -0.83 -21.65 5.09
CA TRP A 388 -1.76 -20.55 5.35
C TRP A 388 -3.02 -20.92 6.16
N LEU A 389 -3.61 -22.09 5.92
CA LEU A 389 -4.81 -22.57 6.63
C LEU A 389 -4.58 -22.84 8.12
N ALA A 390 -3.41 -23.36 8.50
CA ALA A 390 -3.08 -23.61 9.90
C ALA A 390 -2.77 -22.30 10.64
N TYR A 391 -2.20 -21.31 9.96
CA TYR A 391 -2.04 -19.95 10.50
C TYR A 391 -3.40 -19.29 10.78
N VAL A 392 -4.35 -19.41 9.83
CA VAL A 392 -5.73 -18.95 10.01
C VAL A 392 -6.43 -19.70 11.14
N LEU A 393 -6.28 -21.03 11.23
CA LEU A 393 -6.86 -21.85 12.31
C LEU A 393 -6.25 -21.54 13.68
N SER A 394 -4.94 -21.27 13.76
CA SER A 394 -4.28 -20.83 14.98
C SER A 394 -4.77 -19.44 15.42
N GLY A 395 -4.89 -18.49 14.48
CA GLY A 395 -5.51 -17.19 14.75
C GLY A 395 -6.96 -17.30 15.24
N LEU A 396 -7.75 -18.21 14.65
CA LEU A 396 -9.12 -18.50 15.08
C LEU A 396 -9.17 -19.17 16.47
N LYS A 397 -8.24 -20.07 16.79
CA LYS A 397 -8.16 -20.74 18.09
C LYS A 397 -7.74 -19.77 19.19
N SER A 398 -6.91 -18.78 18.88
CA SER A 398 -6.55 -17.72 19.80
C SER A 398 -7.75 -16.84 20.19
N LEU A 399 -8.74 -16.64 19.30
CA LEU A 399 -10.01 -15.92 19.63
C LEU A 399 -10.79 -16.59 20.79
N MET A 400 -10.42 -17.82 21.16
CA MET A 400 -10.98 -18.59 22.27
C MET A 400 -10.24 -18.40 23.61
N PHE A 401 -9.32 -17.43 23.74
CA PHE A 401 -8.64 -17.13 25.01
C PHE A 401 -9.68 -16.88 26.13
N PRO A 402 -9.50 -17.45 27.33
CA PRO A 402 -10.49 -17.36 28.40
C PRO A 402 -10.70 -15.90 28.83
N ALA A 403 -11.95 -15.52 29.05
CA ALA A 403 -12.28 -14.20 29.56
C ALA A 403 -11.77 -14.04 31.01
N VAL A 404 -11.06 -12.96 31.26
CA VAL A 404 -10.47 -12.61 32.55
C VAL A 404 -11.39 -11.60 33.26
N LYS A 405 -11.47 -11.69 34.58
CA LYS A 405 -12.14 -10.66 35.39
C LYS A 405 -11.20 -9.47 35.49
N VAL A 406 -11.67 -8.30 35.04
CA VAL A 406 -10.89 -7.06 35.05
C VAL A 406 -11.66 -5.96 35.76
N GLU A 407 -10.95 -5.11 36.48
CA GLU A 407 -11.47 -3.90 37.09
C GLU A 407 -10.84 -2.70 36.38
N ILE A 408 -11.68 -1.74 35.99
CA ILE A 408 -11.25 -0.57 35.23
C ILE A 408 -11.72 0.70 35.94
N SER A 409 -10.77 1.60 36.20
CA SER A 409 -11.00 2.97 36.68
C SER A 409 -10.50 3.95 35.64
N VAL A 410 -11.28 5.00 35.40
CA VAL A 410 -10.96 6.10 34.48
C VAL A 410 -11.00 7.39 35.27
N ASP A 411 -9.97 8.23 35.14
CA ASP A 411 -9.84 9.53 35.81
C ASP A 411 -10.03 9.48 37.33
N GLY A 412 -9.54 8.41 37.96
CA GLY A 412 -9.63 8.21 39.41
C GLY A 412 -11.04 7.88 39.93
N GLY A 413 -12.00 7.65 39.04
CA GLY A 413 -13.35 7.23 39.39
C GLY A 413 -13.43 5.81 39.98
N GLU A 414 -14.63 5.39 40.38
CA GLU A 414 -14.84 4.06 40.95
C GLU A 414 -14.44 2.94 39.98
N PHE A 415 -13.85 1.88 40.52
CA PHE A 415 -13.52 0.69 39.75
C PHE A 415 -14.78 -0.05 39.33
N THR A 416 -14.97 -0.18 38.03
CA THR A 416 -16.05 -0.99 37.44
C THR A 416 -15.54 -2.39 37.10
N LYS A 417 -16.35 -3.41 37.39
CA LYS A 417 -15.98 -4.82 37.22
C LYS A 417 -16.51 -5.38 35.91
N HIS A 418 -15.64 -6.04 35.16
CA HIS A 418 -15.93 -6.59 33.85
C HIS A 418 -15.40 -8.00 33.71
N ARG A 419 -15.97 -8.75 32.76
CA ARG A 419 -15.43 -10.02 32.30
C ARG A 419 -15.07 -9.87 30.83
N ALA A 420 -13.81 -9.56 30.55
CA ALA A 420 -13.32 -9.18 29.24
C ALA A 420 -12.45 -10.28 28.63
N ARG A 421 -12.51 -10.43 27.30
CA ARG A 421 -11.50 -11.22 26.57
C ARG A 421 -10.27 -10.38 26.24
N THR A 422 -10.48 -9.10 25.96
CA THR A 422 -9.40 -8.13 25.82
C THR A 422 -9.88 -6.76 26.26
N VAL A 423 -8.96 -6.01 26.84
CA VAL A 423 -9.07 -4.58 27.06
C VAL A 423 -8.02 -3.92 26.18
N VAL A 424 -8.43 -2.93 25.40
CA VAL A 424 -7.53 -2.11 24.59
C VAL A 424 -7.69 -0.67 25.05
N VAL A 425 -6.58 -0.01 25.34
CA VAL A 425 -6.53 1.42 25.66
C VAL A 425 -5.70 2.07 24.56
N GLY A 426 -6.32 2.90 23.72
CA GLY A 426 -5.65 3.51 22.58
C GLY A 426 -5.59 5.02 22.67
N ASN A 427 -4.49 5.56 22.14
CA ASN A 427 -4.28 6.97 21.83
C ASN A 427 -4.64 7.28 20.37
N VAL A 428 -4.79 6.24 19.53
CA VAL A 428 -5.14 6.39 18.11
C VAL A 428 -6.24 5.43 17.68
N GLY A 429 -6.90 5.78 16.58
CA GLY A 429 -8.11 5.09 16.16
C GLY A 429 -7.94 3.77 15.40
N PHE A 430 -6.80 3.59 14.74
CA PHE A 430 -6.61 2.51 13.77
C PHE A 430 -5.51 1.54 14.16
N LEU A 431 -5.82 0.25 14.06
CA LEU A 431 -4.91 -0.87 14.16
C LEU A 431 -4.19 -1.16 12.82
N GLN A 432 -3.29 -2.16 12.84
CA GLN A 432 -2.72 -2.73 11.62
C GLN A 432 -3.83 -3.12 10.61
N ALA A 433 -3.51 -3.03 9.31
CA ALA A 433 -4.45 -3.23 8.20
C ALA A 433 -5.62 -2.22 8.12
N GLY A 434 -5.57 -1.11 8.87
CA GLY A 434 -6.58 -0.03 8.78
C GLY A 434 -7.89 -0.37 9.48
N MET A 435 -7.85 -1.30 10.45
CA MET A 435 -9.02 -1.69 11.24
C MET A 435 -9.36 -0.58 12.26
N PRO A 436 -10.53 0.08 12.16
CA PRO A 436 -10.90 1.22 13.01
C PRO A 436 -11.51 0.72 14.33
N LEU A 437 -10.66 0.31 15.27
CA LEU A 437 -11.11 -0.21 16.57
C LEU A 437 -11.70 0.92 17.44
N LEU A 438 -11.07 2.09 17.40
CA LEU A 438 -11.40 3.27 18.22
C LEU A 438 -11.73 4.44 17.27
N PRO A 439 -12.91 4.45 16.61
CA PRO A 439 -13.20 5.39 15.54
C PRO A 439 -13.24 6.86 15.98
N ASP A 440 -13.38 7.11 17.28
CA ASP A 440 -13.46 8.45 17.87
C ASP A 440 -12.14 8.91 18.50
N ALA A 441 -11.11 8.05 18.54
CA ALA A 441 -9.81 8.40 19.11
C ALA A 441 -9.07 9.44 18.25
N ALA A 442 -8.66 10.52 18.89
CA ALA A 442 -7.78 11.53 18.33
C ALA A 442 -6.42 11.46 19.03
N ILE A 443 -5.34 11.69 18.27
CA ILE A 443 -3.97 11.55 18.78
C ILE A 443 -3.48 12.79 19.54
N ASP A 444 -4.32 13.80 19.69
CA ASP A 444 -3.96 15.14 20.15
C ASP A 444 -5.12 15.84 20.89
N ASP A 445 -5.96 15.08 21.60
CA ASP A 445 -7.10 15.62 22.37
C ASP A 445 -6.93 15.49 23.89
N GLY A 446 -5.85 14.87 24.35
CA GLY A 446 -5.52 14.66 25.75
C GLY A 446 -6.26 13.49 26.39
N LEU A 447 -6.91 12.64 25.59
CA LEU A 447 -7.77 11.56 26.06
C LEU A 447 -7.29 10.19 25.55
N LEU A 448 -7.59 9.16 26.34
CA LEU A 448 -7.39 7.76 25.99
C LEU A 448 -8.74 7.10 25.78
N ASP A 449 -8.88 6.32 24.72
CA ASP A 449 -10.07 5.53 24.46
C ASP A 449 -9.89 4.08 24.89
N VAL A 450 -10.76 3.64 25.80
CA VAL A 450 -10.82 2.29 26.34
C VAL A 450 -11.91 1.51 25.64
N VAL A 451 -11.56 0.37 25.06
CA VAL A 451 -12.49 -0.62 24.52
C VAL A 451 -12.36 -1.91 25.30
N ILE A 452 -13.49 -2.38 25.81
CA ILE A 452 -13.61 -3.65 26.53
C ILE A 452 -14.40 -4.60 25.64
N LEU A 453 -13.76 -5.66 25.17
CA LEU A 453 -14.39 -6.66 24.30
C LEU A 453 -14.79 -7.90 25.10
N HIS A 454 -16.09 -8.23 25.04
CA HIS A 454 -16.67 -9.35 25.80
C HIS A 454 -17.49 -10.33 24.96
N PRO A 455 -17.01 -10.81 23.79
CA PRO A 455 -17.75 -11.79 23.01
C PRO A 455 -17.89 -13.10 23.80
N LYS A 456 -19.14 -13.56 23.98
CA LYS A 456 -19.45 -14.77 24.76
C LYS A 456 -18.98 -16.04 24.04
N ASN A 457 -19.12 -16.09 22.71
CA ASN A 457 -18.90 -17.29 21.88
C ASN A 457 -18.14 -16.94 20.59
N PHE A 458 -17.67 -17.95 19.85
CA PHE A 458 -17.04 -17.76 18.53
C PHE A 458 -17.92 -16.94 17.57
N PHE A 459 -19.22 -17.26 17.50
CA PHE A 459 -20.17 -16.54 16.64
C PHE A 459 -20.40 -15.08 17.05
N SER A 460 -20.12 -14.70 18.29
CA SER A 460 -20.23 -13.31 18.76
C SER A 460 -19.13 -12.41 18.19
N TRP A 461 -18.06 -12.97 17.62
CA TRP A 461 -17.00 -12.21 16.94
C TRP A 461 -17.42 -11.69 15.57
N ILE A 462 -18.32 -12.38 14.86
CA ILE A 462 -18.80 -11.96 13.53
C ILE A 462 -19.52 -10.61 13.58
N PRO A 463 -20.56 -10.40 14.42
CA PRO A 463 -21.21 -9.10 14.52
C PRO A 463 -20.27 -8.02 15.07
N LEU A 464 -19.34 -8.38 15.96
CA LEU A 464 -18.31 -7.46 16.45
C LEU A 464 -17.37 -7.00 15.33
N ALA A 465 -16.84 -7.92 14.53
CA ALA A 465 -15.98 -7.61 13.39
C ALA A 465 -16.71 -6.75 12.34
N TRP A 466 -18.00 -7.07 12.07
CA TRP A 466 -18.84 -6.28 11.18
C TRP A 466 -19.04 -4.85 11.69
N ARG A 467 -19.26 -4.67 13.00
CA ARG A 467 -19.41 -3.34 13.61
C ARG A 467 -18.13 -2.52 13.59
N VAL A 468 -17.00 -3.15 13.92
CA VAL A 468 -15.69 -2.49 13.81
C VAL A 468 -15.45 -2.07 12.36
N LEU A 469 -15.70 -2.94 11.38
CA LEU A 469 -15.56 -2.61 9.96
C LEU A 469 -16.47 -1.45 9.52
N LEU A 470 -17.72 -1.41 9.99
CA LEU A 470 -18.70 -0.36 9.70
C LEU A 470 -18.53 0.91 10.56
N LYS A 471 -17.52 0.97 11.45
CA LYS A 471 -17.28 2.10 12.36
C LYS A 471 -18.52 2.47 13.20
N LEU A 472 -19.31 1.48 13.60
CA LEU A 472 -20.52 1.72 14.38
C LEU A 472 -20.16 2.11 15.82
N ARG A 473 -20.77 3.20 16.31
CA ARG A 473 -20.47 3.87 17.58
C ARG A 473 -21.19 3.31 18.81
N HIS A 474 -22.10 2.35 18.64
CA HIS A 474 -22.98 1.91 19.74
C HIS A 474 -22.25 1.01 20.75
N THR A 475 -22.34 1.39 22.03
CA THR A 475 -22.01 0.56 23.20
C THR A 475 -23.12 -0.47 23.42
N ASP A 476 -22.78 -1.73 23.69
CA ASP A 476 -23.78 -2.78 23.97
C ASP A 476 -23.21 -3.99 24.73
N GLU A 477 -23.98 -5.09 24.75
CA GLU A 477 -23.60 -6.39 25.31
C GLU A 477 -22.36 -7.06 24.69
N LEU A 478 -21.63 -6.45 23.74
CA LEU A 478 -20.40 -6.99 23.18
C LEU A 478 -19.19 -6.03 23.28
N VAL A 479 -19.45 -4.73 23.43
CA VAL A 479 -18.42 -3.67 23.49
C VAL A 479 -18.80 -2.60 24.51
N ASP A 480 -17.95 -2.38 25.51
CA ASP A 480 -17.99 -1.18 26.37
C ASP A 480 -16.89 -0.20 25.92
N ARG A 481 -17.22 1.10 25.84
CA ARG A 481 -16.34 2.19 25.39
C ARG A 481 -16.29 3.29 26.44
N ARG A 482 -15.09 3.76 26.76
CA ARG A 482 -14.86 4.83 27.73
C ARG A 482 -13.73 5.72 27.27
N THR A 483 -13.72 6.95 27.77
CA THR A 483 -12.71 7.94 27.41
C THR A 483 -12.26 8.67 28.67
N GLY A 484 -10.97 8.97 28.80
CA GLY A 484 -10.42 9.75 29.91
C GLY A 484 -8.91 9.96 29.83
N SER A 485 -8.38 10.85 30.66
CA SER A 485 -6.96 11.23 30.64
C SER A 485 -6.04 10.24 31.37
N SER A 486 -6.60 9.44 32.27
CA SER A 486 -5.90 8.39 33.01
C SER A 486 -6.76 7.14 33.14
N VAL A 487 -6.15 5.97 32.96
CA VAL A 487 -6.83 4.67 32.98
C VAL A 487 -6.03 3.68 33.80
N VAL A 488 -6.70 2.98 34.71
CA VAL A 488 -6.12 1.88 35.48
C VAL A 488 -6.89 0.60 35.18
N VAL A 489 -6.19 -0.43 34.72
CA VAL A 489 -6.74 -1.76 34.44
C VAL A 489 -6.11 -2.77 35.37
N ARG A 490 -6.94 -3.51 36.12
CA ARG A 490 -6.52 -4.57 37.05
C ARG A 490 -7.14 -5.91 36.65
N ALA A 491 -6.35 -6.92 36.38
CA ALA A 491 -6.80 -8.28 36.13
C ALA A 491 -6.73 -9.14 37.42
N ALA A 492 -7.69 -10.04 37.57
CA ALA A 492 -7.74 -10.98 38.70
C ALA A 492 -6.62 -12.05 38.67
N SER A 493 -5.99 -12.26 37.51
CA SER A 493 -4.90 -13.20 37.30
C SER A 493 -3.84 -12.59 36.38
N GLU A 494 -2.62 -13.14 36.40
CA GLU A 494 -1.60 -12.77 35.44
C GLU A 494 -2.14 -12.93 34.01
N THR A 495 -2.09 -11.84 33.26
CA THR A 495 -2.69 -11.72 31.94
C THR A 495 -1.63 -11.13 31.01
N PRO A 496 -1.48 -11.64 29.78
CA PRO A 496 -0.58 -11.06 28.79
C PRO A 496 -0.88 -9.58 28.54
N ARG A 497 0.18 -8.78 28.37
CA ARG A 497 0.11 -7.34 28.13
C ARG A 497 1.01 -6.93 26.97
N GLN A 498 0.62 -5.88 26.24
CA GLN A 498 1.40 -5.33 25.13
C GLN A 498 1.34 -3.80 25.10
N LEU A 499 2.41 -3.17 24.58
CA LEU A 499 2.51 -1.74 24.27
C LEU A 499 2.94 -1.57 22.80
N ASP A 500 2.13 -0.88 21.99
CA ASP A 500 2.34 -0.66 20.55
C ASP A 500 2.62 -1.95 19.74
N GLY A 501 2.13 -3.09 20.23
CA GLY A 501 2.35 -4.42 19.66
C GLY A 501 3.55 -5.19 20.23
N ASP A 502 4.38 -4.59 21.08
CA ASP A 502 5.47 -5.29 21.76
C ASP A 502 4.96 -5.90 23.06
N SER A 503 5.27 -7.18 23.30
CA SER A 503 4.91 -7.86 24.55
C SER A 503 5.77 -7.36 25.70
N ILE A 504 5.13 -7.01 26.82
CA ILE A 504 5.80 -6.58 28.07
C ILE A 504 5.67 -7.65 29.18
N GLY A 505 5.38 -8.89 28.79
CA GLY A 505 5.16 -10.00 29.70
C GLY A 505 3.82 -9.94 30.45
N PRO A 506 3.43 -11.05 31.10
CA PRO A 506 2.18 -11.12 31.83
C PRO A 506 2.24 -10.30 33.13
N GLY A 507 1.10 -9.76 33.52
CA GLY A 507 0.94 -9.10 34.81
C GLY A 507 -0.53 -8.84 35.11
N ARG A 508 -0.79 -8.14 36.21
CA ARG A 508 -2.14 -7.90 36.74
C ARG A 508 -2.55 -6.46 36.65
N GLU A 509 -1.64 -5.51 36.49
CA GLU A 509 -1.96 -4.09 36.55
C GLU A 509 -1.28 -3.32 35.42
N LEU A 510 -2.04 -2.41 34.81
CA LEU A 510 -1.54 -1.35 33.95
C LEU A 510 -2.17 -0.04 34.39
N ARG A 511 -1.32 0.97 34.61
CA ARG A 511 -1.71 2.37 34.82
C ARG A 511 -1.21 3.15 33.63
N MET A 512 -2.10 3.90 33.00
CA MET A 512 -1.83 4.63 31.78
C MET A 512 -2.27 6.08 31.98
N ARG A 513 -1.42 7.02 31.60
CA ARG A 513 -1.71 8.45 31.71
C ARG A 513 -1.34 9.16 30.42
N CYS A 514 -2.29 9.89 29.84
CA CYS A 514 -2.03 10.73 28.69
C CYS A 514 -1.19 11.95 29.10
N VAL A 515 -0.11 12.19 28.35
CA VAL A 515 0.75 13.36 28.40
C VAL A 515 0.49 14.16 27.12
N HIS A 516 -0.47 15.09 27.23
CA HIS A 516 -1.04 15.79 26.10
C HIS A 516 -0.03 16.66 25.34
N GLY A 517 -0.02 16.57 24.01
CA GLY A 517 0.74 17.43 23.10
C GLY A 517 2.24 17.43 23.33
N ARG A 518 2.79 16.37 23.94
CA ARG A 518 4.18 16.36 24.42
C ARG A 518 5.19 16.08 23.31
N VAL A 519 4.80 15.37 22.26
CA VAL A 519 5.69 14.95 21.18
C VAL A 519 5.38 15.78 19.94
N LEU A 520 6.38 16.41 19.34
CA LEU A 520 6.24 17.08 18.06
C LEU A 520 6.60 16.11 16.93
N VAL A 521 5.70 15.89 15.99
CA VAL A 521 5.92 15.03 14.82
C VAL A 521 5.69 15.78 13.51
N ARG A 522 6.49 15.46 12.49
CA ARG A 522 6.32 15.97 11.13
C ARG A 522 5.24 15.15 10.41
N VAL A 523 4.16 15.82 10.03
CA VAL A 523 3.03 15.22 9.32
C VAL A 523 2.84 15.87 7.93
N PRO A 524 2.12 15.21 7.01
CA PRO A 524 1.77 15.83 5.73
C PRO A 524 1.03 17.16 5.93
N ARG A 525 1.25 18.10 5.01
CA ARG A 525 0.56 19.42 4.99
C ARG A 525 -0.86 19.33 4.46
#